data_AF-A0A947C4X1-F1
#
_entry.id   AF-A0A947C4X1-F1
#
_cell.length_a   1.000
_cell.length_b   1.000
_cell.length_c   1.000
_cell.angle_alpha   90.00
_cell.angle_beta   90.00
_cell.angle_gamma   90.00
#
_symmetry.space_group_name_H-M   'P 1'
#
loop_
_entity.id
_entity.type
_entity.pdbx_description
1 polymer ?
#
loop_
_entity_poly.entity_id
_entity_poly.type
_entity_poly.pdbx_seq_one_letter_code
_entity_poly.pdbx_strand_id
1 'polypeptide(L)'
;TLHINVKGISGYHIRNVVHLLLFTNGDHPVIIQEGDRRYFVLSSNLRITDPNTGEQRQEWRNYFSQLWYWMDQCHGWEAVVYYLLTRDVSQFNPKAAPPMTEGKADIIEQSRTGVESLVVDSVQNVAGPFQKDVLTADEVILWLSTEGVAQLQAYGLREVPSPVAVGRALKSAGCISKRVRIDGNQIRIWICRNQPYWSDASAVQIQEAMK
;
A
#
# COMPACT_ATOMS: atom_id res chain seq x y z
N THR A 1 1.96 -5.85 24.95
CA THR A 1 0.89 -6.43 25.79
C THR A 1 -0.44 -5.97 25.27
N LEU A 2 -1.53 -6.67 25.58
CA LEU A 2 -2.90 -6.20 25.32
C LEU A 2 -3.53 -5.82 26.66
N HIS A 3 -4.23 -4.68 26.70
CA HIS A 3 -5.08 -4.33 27.83
C HIS A 3 -6.44 -4.99 27.62
N ILE A 4 -6.85 -5.83 28.56
CA ILE A 4 -8.11 -6.56 28.54
C ILE A 4 -9.05 -5.91 29.53
N ASN A 5 -10.21 -5.47 29.04
CA ASN A 5 -11.26 -4.90 29.86
C ASN A 5 -12.50 -5.80 29.77
N VAL A 6 -12.56 -6.82 30.64
CA VAL A 6 -13.73 -7.69 30.73
C VAL A 6 -14.79 -7.02 31.61
N LYS A 7 -16.05 -7.05 31.18
CA LYS A 7 -17.16 -6.48 31.96
C LYS A 7 -17.21 -7.11 33.36
N GLY A 8 -17.22 -6.27 34.40
CA GLY A 8 -17.34 -6.69 35.80
C GLY A 8 -16.03 -7.12 36.46
N ILE A 9 -14.88 -6.97 35.79
CA ILE A 9 -13.55 -7.28 36.33
C ILE A 9 -12.65 -6.05 36.10
N SER A 10 -11.75 -5.76 37.03
CA SER A 10 -10.74 -4.72 36.82
C SER A 10 -9.86 -5.05 35.61
N GLY A 11 -9.57 -4.05 34.78
CA GLY A 11 -8.74 -4.23 33.59
C GLY A 11 -7.34 -4.74 33.93
N TYR A 12 -6.80 -5.61 33.09
CA TYR A 12 -5.47 -6.20 33.28
C TYR A 12 -4.72 -6.34 31.95
N HIS A 13 -3.41 -6.46 32.02
CA HIS A 13 -2.56 -6.62 30.84
C HIS A 13 -2.13 -8.08 30.65
N ILE A 14 -2.16 -8.54 29.41
CA ILE A 14 -1.63 -9.86 29.02
C ILE A 14 -0.54 -9.71 27.95
N ARG A 15 0.31 -10.73 27.81
CA ARG A 15 1.22 -10.84 26.66
C ARG A 15 0.38 -10.93 25.38
N ASN A 16 0.75 -10.16 24.36
CA ASN A 16 0.09 -10.27 23.05
C ASN A 16 0.73 -11.44 22.28
N VAL A 17 -0.07 -12.47 22.01
CA VAL A 17 0.28 -13.62 21.16
C VAL A 17 -0.77 -13.83 20.05
N VAL A 18 -1.53 -12.79 19.73
CA VAL A 18 -2.62 -12.85 18.76
C VAL A 18 -2.04 -12.86 17.34
N HIS A 19 -2.52 -13.82 16.54
CA HIS A 19 -2.34 -13.87 15.10
C HIS A 19 -3.72 -13.69 14.45
N LEU A 20 -3.83 -12.79 13.49
CA LEU A 20 -5.09 -12.47 12.83
C LEU A 20 -5.11 -13.07 11.42
N LEU A 21 -6.18 -13.82 11.12
CA LEU A 21 -6.57 -14.16 9.76
C LEU A 21 -7.81 -13.35 9.43
N LEU A 22 -7.73 -12.56 8.36
CA LEU A 22 -8.79 -11.67 7.91
C LEU A 22 -9.26 -12.18 6.55
N PHE A 23 -10.58 -12.36 6.41
CA PHE A 23 -11.20 -12.80 5.17
C PHE A 23 -12.16 -11.70 4.70
N THR A 24 -12.12 -11.42 3.41
CA THR A 24 -12.98 -10.42 2.78
C THR A 24 -13.36 -10.88 1.37
N ASN A 25 -14.54 -10.50 0.93
CA ASN A 25 -14.94 -10.55 -0.48
C ASN A 25 -14.96 -9.16 -1.11
N GLY A 26 -14.78 -8.11 -0.31
CA GLY A 26 -14.67 -6.74 -0.79
C GLY A 26 -13.23 -6.39 -1.12
N ASP A 27 -13.06 -5.54 -2.13
CA ASP A 27 -11.77 -5.13 -2.68
C ASP A 27 -10.94 -4.28 -1.70
N HIS A 28 -11.57 -3.69 -0.68
CA HIS A 28 -10.93 -2.77 0.28
C HIS A 28 -11.16 -3.19 1.74
N PRO A 29 -10.58 -4.31 2.21
CA PRO A 29 -10.82 -4.79 3.57
C PRO A 29 -10.18 -3.91 4.65
N VAL A 30 -9.00 -3.36 4.34
CA VAL A 30 -8.14 -2.62 5.27
C VAL A 30 -7.29 -1.62 4.48
N ILE A 31 -6.92 -0.52 5.13
CA ILE A 31 -5.96 0.44 4.57
C ILE A 31 -4.55 -0.12 4.79
N ILE A 32 -3.82 -0.38 3.70
CA ILE A 32 -2.42 -0.80 3.72
C ILE A 32 -1.60 0.28 3.02
N GLN A 33 -0.55 0.74 3.69
CA GLN A 33 0.35 1.76 3.13
C GLN A 33 1.57 1.11 2.48
N GLU A 34 2.21 1.84 1.57
CA GLU A 34 3.49 1.45 0.99
C GLU A 34 4.54 1.23 2.11
N GLY A 35 5.31 0.14 2.00
CA GLY A 35 6.26 -0.28 3.02
C GLY A 35 5.66 -0.91 4.29
N ASP A 36 4.34 -1.16 4.34
CA ASP A 36 3.74 -1.89 5.46
C ASP A 36 4.31 -3.32 5.55
N ARG A 37 4.75 -3.69 6.76
CA ARG A 37 5.40 -4.97 7.05
C ARG A 37 4.55 -5.94 7.88
N ARG A 38 3.26 -5.67 8.06
CA ARG A 38 2.34 -6.39 8.95
C ARG A 38 1.41 -7.33 8.19
N TYR A 39 1.02 -6.95 6.98
CA TYR A 39 0.06 -7.72 6.17
C TYR A 39 0.75 -8.56 5.09
N PHE A 40 0.43 -9.86 5.09
CA PHE A 40 0.57 -10.76 3.95
C PHE A 40 -0.80 -10.95 3.34
N VAL A 41 -0.97 -10.63 2.05
CA VAL A 41 -2.26 -10.65 1.37
C VAL A 41 -2.26 -11.76 0.34
N LEU A 42 -3.26 -12.64 0.41
CA LEU A 42 -3.57 -13.62 -0.62
C LEU A 42 -4.88 -13.20 -1.29
N SER A 43 -4.86 -13.10 -2.61
CA SER A 43 -6.04 -12.88 -3.43
C SER A 43 -6.32 -14.10 -4.29
N SER A 44 -7.60 -14.38 -4.55
CA SER A 44 -8.04 -15.40 -5.47
C SER A 44 -9.18 -14.85 -6.30
N ASN A 45 -9.07 -14.94 -7.62
CA ASN A 45 -10.09 -14.56 -8.58
C ASN A 45 -10.98 -15.75 -8.99
N LEU A 46 -10.96 -16.83 -8.22
CA LEU A 46 -11.69 -18.05 -8.52
C LEU A 46 -13.20 -17.79 -8.56
N ARG A 47 -13.81 -17.92 -9.75
CA ARG A 47 -15.25 -17.82 -9.95
C ARG A 47 -15.91 -19.19 -9.91
N ILE A 48 -16.53 -19.51 -8.78
CA ILE A 48 -17.21 -20.79 -8.57
C ILE A 48 -18.66 -20.80 -9.09
N THR A 49 -19.20 -19.64 -9.46
CA THR A 49 -20.54 -19.48 -10.02
C THR A 49 -20.50 -19.32 -11.54
N ASP A 50 -21.57 -19.74 -12.20
CA ASP A 50 -21.85 -19.44 -13.58
C ASP A 50 -22.29 -17.97 -13.71
N PRO A 51 -21.67 -17.17 -14.59
CA PRO A 51 -21.98 -15.75 -14.70
C PRO A 51 -23.36 -15.47 -15.32
N ASN A 52 -23.94 -16.40 -16.07
CA ASN A 52 -25.24 -16.24 -16.71
C ASN A 52 -26.38 -16.62 -15.76
N THR A 53 -26.19 -17.66 -14.96
CA THR A 53 -27.25 -18.18 -14.08
C THR A 53 -27.10 -17.74 -12.62
N GLY A 54 -25.90 -17.33 -12.21
CA GLY A 54 -25.56 -17.04 -10.82
C GLY A 54 -25.43 -18.29 -9.94
N GLU A 55 -25.70 -19.48 -10.46
CA GLU A 55 -25.63 -20.73 -9.71
C GLU A 55 -24.19 -21.24 -9.59
N GLN A 56 -23.90 -21.98 -8.51
CA GLN A 56 -22.60 -22.64 -8.38
C GLN A 56 -22.44 -23.72 -9.47
N ARG A 57 -21.29 -23.70 -10.16
CA ARG A 57 -21.01 -24.68 -11.21
C ARG A 57 -20.87 -26.09 -10.62
N GLN A 58 -21.29 -27.09 -11.39
CA GLN A 58 -21.40 -28.47 -10.88
C GLN A 58 -20.06 -29.03 -10.43
N GLU A 59 -18.98 -28.73 -11.14
CA GLU A 59 -17.63 -29.16 -10.81
C GLU A 59 -17.19 -28.66 -9.42
N TRP A 60 -17.53 -27.42 -9.07
CA TRP A 60 -17.21 -26.83 -7.76
C TRP A 60 -18.10 -27.41 -6.67
N ARG A 61 -19.39 -27.63 -6.94
CA ARG A 61 -20.29 -28.35 -6.02
C ARG A 61 -19.72 -29.72 -5.66
N ASN A 62 -19.28 -30.47 -6.68
CA ASN A 62 -18.70 -31.80 -6.50
C ASN A 62 -17.39 -31.75 -5.71
N TYR A 63 -16.48 -30.84 -6.09
CA TYR A 63 -15.20 -30.65 -5.40
C TYR A 63 -15.38 -30.36 -3.92
N PHE A 64 -16.20 -29.36 -3.56
CA PHE A 64 -16.40 -28.99 -2.16
C PHE A 64 -17.13 -30.09 -1.38
N SER A 65 -18.08 -30.79 -2.00
CA SER A 65 -18.73 -31.93 -1.34
C SER A 65 -17.73 -33.04 -0.98
N GLN A 66 -16.83 -33.37 -1.91
CA GLN A 66 -15.77 -34.36 -1.66
C GLN A 66 -14.75 -33.85 -0.62
N LEU A 67 -14.35 -32.59 -0.70
CA LEU A 67 -13.43 -31.98 0.25
C LEU A 67 -14.00 -32.01 1.66
N TRP A 68 -15.25 -31.59 1.85
CA TRP A 68 -15.89 -31.58 3.17
C TRP A 68 -16.12 -33.00 3.71
N TYR A 69 -16.50 -33.94 2.84
CA TYR A 69 -16.59 -35.35 3.22
C TYR A 69 -15.22 -35.88 3.67
N TRP A 70 -14.15 -35.62 2.92
CA TRP A 70 -12.81 -36.04 3.30
C TRP A 70 -12.35 -35.39 4.63
N MET A 71 -12.57 -34.08 4.78
CA MET A 71 -12.23 -33.33 5.98
C MET A 71 -12.90 -33.94 7.21
N ASP A 72 -14.21 -34.18 7.16
CA ASP A 72 -15.02 -34.54 8.33
C ASP A 72 -15.11 -36.07 8.55
N GLN A 73 -15.34 -36.83 7.49
CA GLN A 73 -15.64 -38.26 7.54
C GLN A 73 -14.42 -39.15 7.32
N CYS A 74 -13.32 -38.62 6.77
CA CYS A 74 -12.09 -39.37 6.50
C CYS A 74 -10.89 -38.88 7.30
N HIS A 75 -11.12 -38.14 8.39
CA HIS A 75 -10.05 -37.57 9.24
C HIS A 75 -9.09 -36.66 8.46
N GLY A 76 -9.56 -36.01 7.38
CA GLY A 76 -8.71 -35.14 6.57
C GLY A 76 -8.12 -33.97 7.35
N TRP A 77 -8.85 -33.44 8.34
CA TRP A 77 -8.34 -32.40 9.24
C TRP A 77 -7.12 -32.87 10.05
N GLU A 78 -7.05 -34.16 10.43
CA GLU A 78 -5.89 -34.72 11.17
C GLU A 78 -4.64 -34.71 10.29
N ALA A 79 -4.78 -35.04 9.00
CA ALA A 79 -3.70 -34.97 8.04
C ALA A 79 -3.17 -33.54 7.87
N VAL A 80 -4.07 -32.54 7.83
CA VAL A 80 -3.69 -31.12 7.78
C VAL A 80 -2.94 -30.70 9.05
N VAL A 81 -3.46 -31.07 10.23
CA VAL A 81 -2.82 -30.77 11.52
C VAL A 81 -1.44 -31.44 11.61
N TYR A 82 -1.33 -32.71 11.24
CA TYR A 82 -0.07 -33.45 11.21
C TYR A 82 0.95 -32.76 10.30
N TYR A 83 0.55 -32.37 9.08
CA TYR A 83 1.41 -31.64 8.16
C TYR A 83 1.89 -30.31 8.77
N LEU A 84 1.01 -29.51 9.37
CA LEU A 84 1.38 -28.23 9.98
C LEU A 84 2.30 -28.40 11.19
N LEU A 85 2.08 -29.41 12.03
CA LEU A 85 2.91 -29.69 13.21
C LEU A 85 4.30 -30.21 12.85
N THR A 86 4.42 -30.94 11.73
CA THR A 86 5.67 -31.55 11.27
C THR A 86 6.44 -30.69 10.27
N ARG A 87 5.86 -29.56 9.85
CA ARG A 87 6.48 -28.68 8.86
C ARG A 87 7.75 -28.04 9.44
N ASP A 88 8.89 -28.32 8.82
CA ASP A 88 10.14 -27.63 9.14
C ASP A 88 10.05 -26.15 8.76
N VAL A 89 10.17 -25.29 9.77
CA VAL A 89 10.16 -23.82 9.66
C VAL A 89 11.47 -23.22 10.17
N SER A 90 12.54 -24.01 10.30
CA SER A 90 13.85 -23.55 10.78
C SER A 90 14.43 -22.38 9.97
N GLN A 91 14.10 -22.30 8.68
CA GLN A 91 14.51 -21.22 7.79
C GLN A 91 13.50 -20.05 7.72
N PHE A 92 12.36 -20.16 8.40
CA PHE A 92 11.34 -19.11 8.39
C PHE A 92 11.77 -17.96 9.29
N ASN A 93 11.85 -16.76 8.71
CA ASN A 93 12.11 -15.54 9.46
C ASN A 93 10.80 -14.80 9.77
N PRO A 94 10.22 -14.94 10.98
CA PRO A 94 8.97 -14.27 11.33
C PRO A 94 9.10 -12.74 11.43
N LYS A 95 10.32 -12.21 11.42
CA LYS A 95 10.59 -10.76 11.44
C LYS A 95 10.81 -10.20 10.03
N ALA A 96 10.94 -11.02 9.00
CA ALA A 96 11.06 -10.53 7.63
C ALA A 96 9.80 -9.77 7.22
N ALA A 97 9.94 -8.82 6.30
CA ALA A 97 8.77 -8.23 5.67
C ALA A 97 8.05 -9.32 4.85
N PRO A 98 6.71 -9.38 4.89
CA PRO A 98 5.96 -10.30 4.06
C PRO A 98 6.20 -9.97 2.57
N PRO A 99 6.17 -10.96 1.67
CA PRO A 99 6.29 -10.73 0.24
C PRO A 99 5.27 -9.72 -0.28
N MET A 100 5.68 -8.93 -1.29
CA MET A 100 4.75 -8.09 -2.04
C MET A 100 4.01 -8.97 -3.05
N THR A 101 2.72 -9.24 -2.78
CA THR A 101 1.83 -9.96 -3.68
C THR A 101 1.03 -8.97 -4.52
N GLU A 102 0.45 -9.43 -5.64
CA GLU A 102 -0.44 -8.62 -6.49
C GLU A 102 -1.60 -8.05 -5.67
N GLY A 103 -2.32 -8.90 -4.92
CA GLY A 103 -3.40 -8.43 -4.04
C GLY A 103 -2.96 -7.44 -2.95
N LYS A 104 -1.70 -7.47 -2.51
CA LYS A 104 -1.18 -6.44 -1.60
C LYS A 104 -0.93 -5.12 -2.32
N ALA A 105 -0.37 -5.16 -3.52
CA ALA A 105 -0.12 -3.98 -4.34
C ALA A 105 -1.45 -3.29 -4.69
N ASP A 106 -2.47 -4.06 -5.05
CA ASP A 106 -3.82 -3.54 -5.37
C ASP A 106 -4.43 -2.82 -4.16
N ILE A 107 -4.37 -3.42 -2.97
CA ILE A 107 -4.89 -2.78 -1.75
C ILE A 107 -4.10 -1.51 -1.42
N ILE A 108 -2.77 -1.50 -1.60
CA ILE A 108 -1.94 -0.31 -1.37
C ILE A 108 -2.35 0.82 -2.32
N GLU A 109 -2.52 0.51 -3.60
CA GLU A 109 -2.96 1.48 -4.60
C GLU A 109 -4.33 2.06 -4.27
N GLN A 110 -5.28 1.20 -3.92
CA GLN A 110 -6.64 1.62 -3.56
C GLN A 110 -6.70 2.35 -2.21
N SER A 111 -5.70 2.13 -1.35
CA SER A 111 -5.56 2.81 -0.05
C SER A 111 -4.99 4.23 -0.15
N ARG A 112 -4.58 4.67 -1.35
CA ARG A 112 -4.04 6.02 -1.55
C ARG A 112 -5.08 7.08 -1.22
N THR A 113 -4.63 8.13 -0.55
CA THR A 113 -5.44 9.34 -0.35
C THR A 113 -5.61 10.10 -1.67
N GLY A 114 -6.63 10.95 -1.79
CA GLY A 114 -6.83 11.76 -3.01
C GLY A 114 -5.62 12.63 -3.38
N VAL A 115 -4.86 13.10 -2.39
CA VAL A 115 -3.59 13.82 -2.62
C VAL A 115 -2.51 12.90 -3.19
N GLU A 116 -2.39 11.67 -2.66
CA GLU A 116 -1.45 10.68 -3.17
C GLU A 116 -1.79 10.28 -4.60
N SER A 117 -3.05 9.95 -4.89
CA SER A 117 -3.49 9.60 -6.24
C SER A 117 -3.23 10.73 -7.22
N LEU A 118 -3.59 11.98 -6.86
CA LEU A 118 -3.33 13.14 -7.70
C LEU A 118 -1.84 13.26 -8.05
N VAL A 119 -0.96 13.19 -7.05
CA VAL A 119 0.48 13.40 -7.25
C VAL A 119 1.09 12.22 -8.01
N VAL A 120 0.72 10.98 -7.70
CA VAL A 120 1.18 9.78 -8.41
C VAL A 120 0.82 9.89 -9.89
N ASP A 121 -0.44 10.20 -10.20
CA ASP A 121 -0.92 10.31 -11.58
C ASP A 121 -0.26 11.50 -12.30
N SER A 122 -0.02 12.61 -11.60
CA SER A 122 0.66 13.78 -12.16
C SER A 122 2.13 13.50 -12.47
N VAL A 123 2.82 12.71 -11.63
CA VAL A 123 4.20 12.25 -11.89
C VAL A 123 4.23 11.32 -13.10
N GLN A 124 3.33 10.33 -13.15
CA GLN A 124 3.27 9.34 -14.24
C GLN A 124 2.95 10.00 -15.59
N ASN A 125 2.03 10.96 -15.60
CA ASN A 125 1.62 11.67 -16.81
C ASN A 125 2.48 12.90 -17.13
N VAL A 126 3.53 13.17 -16.34
CA VAL A 126 4.44 14.31 -16.56
C VAL A 126 3.67 15.65 -16.62
N ALA A 127 2.69 15.82 -15.73
CA ALA A 127 1.81 16.99 -15.71
C ALA A 127 2.39 18.14 -14.87
N GLY A 128 2.13 19.39 -15.28
CA GLY A 128 2.50 20.58 -14.50
C GLY A 128 3.99 20.60 -14.11
N PRO A 129 4.34 20.72 -12.81
CA PRO A 129 5.73 20.81 -12.35
C PRO A 129 6.53 19.53 -12.58
N PHE A 130 5.87 18.39 -12.82
CA PHE A 130 6.53 17.09 -13.08
C PHE A 130 7.15 16.98 -14.47
N GLN A 131 7.03 18.02 -15.31
CA GLN A 131 7.84 18.18 -16.52
C GLN A 131 9.33 18.33 -16.20
N LYS A 132 9.66 18.78 -14.99
CA LYS A 132 11.04 18.84 -14.47
C LYS A 132 11.37 17.57 -13.69
N ASP A 133 12.63 17.13 -13.78
CA ASP A 133 13.11 15.96 -13.03
C ASP A 133 13.24 16.24 -11.54
N VAL A 134 13.51 17.50 -11.19
CA VAL A 134 13.71 17.98 -9.82
C VAL A 134 12.79 19.16 -9.56
N LEU A 135 12.14 19.16 -8.40
CA LEU A 135 11.18 20.18 -7.98
C LEU A 135 11.10 20.27 -6.46
N THR A 136 10.38 21.25 -5.95
CA THR A 136 10.05 21.43 -4.53
C THR A 136 8.58 21.14 -4.28
N ALA A 137 8.22 20.85 -3.03
CA ALA A 137 6.81 20.69 -2.66
C ALA A 137 6.02 22.00 -2.90
N ASP A 138 6.67 23.15 -2.73
CA ASP A 138 6.05 24.46 -2.93
C ASP A 138 5.71 24.72 -4.40
N GLU A 139 6.50 24.21 -5.36
CA GLU A 139 6.15 24.27 -6.78
C GLU A 139 4.90 23.46 -7.12
N VAL A 140 4.73 22.29 -6.48
CA VAL A 140 3.50 21.48 -6.63
C VAL A 140 2.31 22.22 -6.01
N ILE A 141 2.48 22.83 -4.84
CA ILE A 141 1.44 23.62 -4.18
C ILE A 141 1.06 24.83 -5.03
N LEU A 142 2.05 25.56 -5.55
CA LEU A 142 1.82 26.71 -6.42
C LEU A 142 1.03 26.29 -7.64
N TRP A 143 1.45 25.22 -8.33
CA TRP A 143 0.71 24.67 -9.46
C TRP A 143 -0.73 24.31 -9.08
N LEU A 144 -0.95 23.58 -7.99
CA LEU A 144 -2.29 23.20 -7.52
C LEU A 144 -3.17 24.40 -7.13
N SER A 145 -2.56 25.53 -6.76
CA SER A 145 -3.26 26.78 -6.45
C SER A 145 -3.55 27.65 -7.68
N THR A 146 -2.94 27.35 -8.83
CA THR A 146 -3.07 28.16 -10.06
C THR A 146 -3.62 27.33 -11.23
N GLU A 147 -2.75 26.63 -11.94
CA GLU A 147 -3.07 25.91 -13.19
C GLU A 147 -3.68 24.52 -12.94
N GLY A 148 -3.36 23.93 -11.78
CA GLY A 148 -3.74 22.58 -11.37
C GLY A 148 -5.09 22.47 -10.63
N VAL A 149 -5.89 23.54 -10.61
CA VAL A 149 -7.16 23.59 -9.84
C VAL A 149 -8.17 22.55 -10.35
N ALA A 150 -8.22 22.31 -11.66
CA ALA A 150 -9.11 21.31 -12.24
C ALA A 150 -8.73 19.88 -11.78
N GLN A 151 -7.44 19.57 -11.70
CA GLN A 151 -6.93 18.31 -11.17
C GLN A 151 -7.30 18.19 -9.70
N LEU A 152 -7.04 19.22 -8.90
CA LEU A 152 -7.40 19.23 -7.47
C LEU A 152 -8.88 18.86 -7.26
N GLN A 153 -9.79 19.45 -8.05
CA GLN A 153 -11.22 19.14 -8.01
C GLN A 153 -11.56 17.74 -8.51
N ALA A 154 -10.90 17.26 -9.57
CA ALA A 154 -11.11 15.92 -10.13
C ALA A 154 -10.80 14.79 -9.13
N TYR A 155 -9.83 15.00 -8.23
CA TYR A 155 -9.51 14.07 -7.15
C TYR A 155 -10.30 14.36 -5.85
N GLY A 156 -11.35 15.19 -5.91
CA GLY A 156 -12.25 15.45 -4.80
C GLY A 156 -11.66 16.31 -3.67
N LEU A 157 -10.53 16.97 -3.91
CA LEU A 157 -9.91 17.88 -2.94
C LEU A 157 -10.62 19.24 -3.02
N ARG A 158 -10.83 19.87 -1.86
CA ARG A 158 -11.45 21.22 -1.77
C ARG A 158 -10.44 22.33 -1.48
N GLU A 159 -9.31 21.95 -0.90
CA GLU A 159 -8.25 22.85 -0.47
C GLU A 159 -6.91 22.36 -1.00
N VAL A 160 -5.98 23.29 -1.18
CA VAL A 160 -4.61 22.97 -1.59
C VAL A 160 -3.93 22.19 -0.46
N PRO A 161 -3.36 21.00 -0.74
CA PRO A 161 -2.73 20.19 0.29
C PRO A 161 -1.52 20.89 0.92
N SER A 162 -1.29 20.63 2.21
CA SER A 162 -0.12 21.15 2.92
C SER A 162 1.21 20.61 2.34
N PRO A 163 2.35 21.29 2.54
CA PRO A 163 3.67 20.79 2.13
C PRO A 163 4.01 19.41 2.68
N VAL A 164 3.51 19.08 3.88
CA VAL A 164 3.70 17.76 4.49
C VAL A 164 2.91 16.70 3.74
N ALA A 165 1.66 16.98 3.34
CA ALA A 165 0.83 16.06 2.58
C ALA A 165 1.41 15.83 1.17
N VAL A 166 1.80 16.90 0.48
CA VAL A 166 2.49 16.81 -0.82
C VAL A 166 3.78 16.02 -0.70
N GLY A 167 4.60 16.27 0.33
CA GLY A 167 5.83 15.52 0.55
C GLY A 167 5.60 14.01 0.78
N ARG A 168 4.53 13.62 1.48
CA ARG A 168 4.17 12.21 1.61
C ARG A 168 3.77 11.62 0.25
N ALA A 169 2.95 12.35 -0.50
CA ALA A 169 2.48 11.95 -1.81
C ALA A 169 3.61 11.78 -2.84
N LEU A 170 4.59 12.69 -2.85
CA LEU A 170 5.79 12.58 -3.70
C LEU A 170 6.61 11.34 -3.35
N LYS A 171 6.71 10.99 -2.08
CA LYS A 171 7.37 9.74 -1.65
C LYS A 171 6.58 8.50 -2.11
N SER A 172 5.25 8.52 -1.99
CA SER A 172 4.37 7.45 -2.48
C SER A 172 4.44 7.30 -4.01
N ALA A 173 4.73 8.39 -4.74
CA ALA A 173 5.01 8.37 -6.18
C ALA A 173 6.43 7.91 -6.56
N GLY A 174 7.25 7.52 -5.59
CA GLY A 174 8.62 7.04 -5.82
C GLY A 174 9.67 8.14 -5.98
N CYS A 175 9.34 9.42 -5.76
CA CYS A 175 10.32 10.50 -5.80
C CYS A 175 11.25 10.46 -4.56
N ILE A 176 12.53 10.79 -4.75
CA ILE A 176 13.54 10.83 -3.69
C ILE A 176 13.70 12.25 -3.16
N SER A 177 13.64 12.43 -1.83
CA SER A 177 13.93 13.74 -1.23
C SER A 177 15.42 13.94 -1.00
N LYS A 178 15.98 15.09 -1.38
CA LYS A 178 17.36 15.51 -1.09
C LYS A 178 17.36 16.92 -0.51
N ARG A 179 18.23 17.20 0.47
CA ARG A 179 18.42 18.56 0.99
C ARG A 179 19.64 19.18 0.32
N VAL A 180 19.48 20.37 -0.23
CA VAL A 180 20.54 21.11 -0.92
C VAL A 180 20.59 22.54 -0.42
N ARG A 181 21.76 23.16 -0.49
CA ARG A 181 21.94 24.56 -0.11
C ARG A 181 22.00 25.40 -1.39
N ILE A 182 20.99 26.24 -1.59
CA ILE A 182 20.87 27.13 -2.75
C ILE A 182 20.74 28.55 -2.20
N ASP A 183 21.56 29.47 -2.72
CA ASP A 183 21.60 30.88 -2.28
C ASP A 183 21.70 31.05 -0.75
N GLY A 184 22.48 30.18 -0.10
CA GLY A 184 22.69 30.18 1.35
C GLY A 184 21.60 29.46 2.18
N ASN A 185 20.43 29.21 1.59
CA ASN A 185 19.28 28.56 2.24
C ASN A 185 19.27 27.05 2.00
N GLN A 186 18.95 26.29 3.04
CA GLN A 186 18.78 24.84 2.91
C GLN A 186 17.34 24.52 2.51
N ILE A 187 17.16 24.02 1.29
CA ILE A 187 15.87 23.63 0.74
C ILE A 187 15.76 22.12 0.59
N ARG A 188 14.55 21.57 0.68
CA ARG A 188 14.26 20.17 0.33
C ARG A 188 13.73 20.12 -1.10
N ILE A 189 14.46 19.43 -1.95
CA ILE A 189 14.04 19.08 -3.31
C ILE A 189 13.55 17.63 -3.36
N TRP A 190 12.79 17.34 -4.41
CA TRP A 190 12.26 16.04 -4.77
C TRP A 190 12.72 15.69 -6.18
N ILE A 191 13.34 14.54 -6.31
CA ILE A 191 13.87 14.00 -7.56
C ILE A 191 12.87 12.94 -8.03
N CYS A 192 12.10 13.26 -9.06
CA CYS A 192 11.04 12.39 -9.57
C CYS A 192 11.47 11.56 -10.78
N ARG A 193 12.51 11.98 -11.51
CA ARG A 193 13.09 11.24 -12.65
C ARG A 193 14.60 11.37 -12.68
N ASN A 194 15.24 10.54 -13.51
CA ASN A 194 16.71 10.48 -13.66
C ASN A 194 17.45 10.45 -12.30
N GLN A 195 16.93 9.62 -11.39
CA GLN A 195 17.29 9.62 -9.98
C GLN A 195 18.80 9.43 -9.72
N PRO A 196 19.52 8.54 -10.43
CA PRO A 196 20.97 8.38 -10.23
C PRO A 196 21.73 9.69 -10.47
N TYR A 197 21.45 10.38 -11.58
CA TYR A 197 22.13 11.63 -11.93
C TYR A 197 21.88 12.74 -10.91
N TRP A 198 20.61 13.00 -10.57
CA TRP A 198 20.26 14.11 -9.66
C TRP A 198 20.61 13.84 -8.20
N SER A 199 20.72 12.56 -7.81
CA SER A 199 21.19 12.18 -6.49
C SER A 199 22.65 12.60 -6.27
N ASP A 200 23.47 12.57 -7.32
CA ASP A 200 24.88 12.97 -7.27
C ASP A 200 25.13 14.41 -7.76
N ALA A 201 24.15 15.03 -8.42
CA ALA A 201 24.26 16.39 -8.92
C ALA A 201 24.58 17.42 -7.81
N SER A 202 25.42 18.39 -8.17
CA SER A 202 25.80 19.53 -7.35
C SER A 202 24.65 20.52 -7.15
N ALA A 203 24.77 21.39 -6.13
CA ALA A 203 23.77 22.42 -5.87
C ALA A 203 23.58 23.37 -7.06
N VAL A 204 24.65 23.66 -7.82
CA VAL A 204 24.60 24.53 -9.00
C VAL A 204 23.78 23.90 -10.12
N GLN A 205 24.03 22.62 -10.43
CA GLN A 205 23.27 21.88 -11.45
C GLN A 205 21.79 21.79 -11.08
N ILE A 206 21.50 21.57 -9.80
CA ILE A 206 20.12 21.53 -9.29
C ILE A 206 19.45 22.90 -9.38
N GLN A 207 20.16 23.97 -9.04
CA GLN A 207 19.65 25.34 -9.15
C GLN A 207 19.35 25.71 -10.61
N GLU A 208 20.20 25.32 -11.55
CA GLU A 208 19.98 25.52 -12.99
C GLU A 208 18.75 24.76 -13.50
N ALA A 209 18.55 23.52 -13.04
CA ALA A 209 17.41 22.70 -13.44
C ALA A 209 16.05 23.17 -12.87
N MET A 210 16.09 23.94 -11.79
CA MET A 210 14.90 24.48 -11.14
C MET A 210 14.43 25.82 -11.73
N LYS A 211 15.32 26.55 -12.42
CA LYS A 211 15.00 27.79 -13.15
C LYS A 211 14.13 27.51 -14.37
#